data_AF-A0A0R3CMU5-F1
#
_entry.id   AF-A0A0R3CMU5-F1
#
_cell.length_a   1.000
_cell.length_b   1.000
_cell.length_c   1.000
_cell.angle_alpha   90.00
_cell.angle_beta   90.00
_cell.angle_gamma   90.00
#
_symmetry.space_group_name_H-M   'P 1'
#
loop_
_entity.id
_entity.type
_entity.pdbx_description
1 polymer ?
#
loop_
_entity_poly.entity_id
_entity_poly.type
_entity_poly.pdbx_seq_one_letter_code
_entity_poly.pdbx_strand_id
1 'polypeptide(L)'
;MICVAAALLLSALTADAREAQWSPLWDALTKRSDAKVVDGVNDKGKATRRIDLSSGVSFFLERDGDRIMSTGFDNSGRGAVQCSWEIYVGVRAYTEACQPGEDQAFEADLDDAIARMNQFIVENSIVPVTKSELQDAIRQRKQHVGDVVRGQSDDDRRKLCEANPIRPMSIALRSASHDLRVSTLNTLLSVKRSPVKNPCL
;
A
#
# COMPACT_ATOMS: atom_id res chain seq x y z
N MET A 1 -56.15 53.52 -24.70
CA MET A 1 -55.82 52.70 -23.51
C MET A 1 -55.04 51.49 -23.99
N ILE A 2 -53.73 51.50 -23.81
CA ILE A 2 -52.80 50.45 -24.25
C ILE A 2 -52.24 49.81 -22.97
N CYS A 3 -52.57 48.53 -22.73
CA CYS A 3 -51.93 47.73 -21.68
C CYS A 3 -50.84 46.88 -22.31
N VAL A 4 -49.58 47.18 -22.02
CA VAL A 4 -48.42 46.34 -22.35
C VAL A 4 -48.10 45.50 -21.11
N ALA A 5 -48.34 44.20 -21.19
CA ALA A 5 -47.92 43.24 -20.17
C ALA A 5 -46.44 42.85 -20.43
N ALA A 6 -45.56 43.24 -19.52
CA ALA A 6 -44.15 42.85 -19.55
C ALA A 6 -43.99 41.46 -18.91
N ALA A 7 -43.64 40.45 -19.72
CA ALA A 7 -43.27 39.12 -19.26
C ALA A 7 -41.79 39.12 -18.85
N LEU A 8 -41.52 39.04 -17.55
CA LEU A 8 -40.19 38.81 -16.99
C LEU A 8 -39.84 37.33 -17.10
N LEU A 9 -38.98 36.98 -18.06
CA LEU A 9 -38.35 35.67 -18.17
C LEU A 9 -37.29 35.54 -17.07
N LEU A 10 -37.59 34.77 -16.02
CA LEU A 10 -36.57 34.31 -15.07
C LEU A 10 -35.73 33.22 -15.74
N SER A 11 -34.53 33.57 -16.18
CA SER A 11 -33.49 32.62 -16.55
C SER A 11 -32.99 31.91 -15.29
N ALA A 12 -33.50 30.71 -15.01
CA ALA A 12 -32.95 29.86 -13.97
C ALA A 12 -31.54 29.40 -14.40
N LEU A 13 -30.52 29.91 -13.72
CA LEU A 13 -29.17 29.37 -13.77
C LEU A 13 -29.21 27.98 -13.13
N THR A 14 -29.39 26.93 -13.93
CA THR A 14 -29.03 25.58 -13.53
C THR A 14 -27.52 25.56 -13.40
N ALA A 15 -27.02 25.75 -12.18
CA ALA A 15 -25.67 25.33 -11.86
C ALA A 15 -25.64 23.82 -12.11
N ASP A 16 -24.99 23.40 -13.19
CA ASP A 16 -24.65 22.00 -13.39
C ASP A 16 -23.93 21.54 -12.13
N ALA A 17 -24.61 20.77 -11.29
CA ALA A 17 -24.00 20.02 -10.22
C ALA A 17 -23.14 18.96 -10.90
N ARG A 18 -21.96 19.39 -11.38
CA ARG A 18 -20.94 18.52 -11.92
C ARG A 18 -20.61 17.58 -10.78
N GLU A 19 -21.05 16.32 -10.87
CA GLU A 19 -20.71 15.29 -9.90
C GLU A 19 -19.22 15.39 -9.65
N ALA A 20 -18.85 15.66 -8.40
CA ALA A 20 -17.47 15.90 -8.04
C ALA A 20 -16.65 14.65 -8.38
N GLN A 21 -15.86 14.72 -9.47
CA GLN A 21 -15.08 13.62 -10.01
C GLN A 21 -13.98 13.20 -9.05
N TRP A 22 -13.79 11.89 -8.86
CA TRP A 22 -12.81 11.35 -7.90
C TRP A 22 -11.39 11.31 -8.45
N SER A 23 -11.14 11.85 -9.65
CA SER A 23 -9.92 11.75 -10.47
C SER A 23 -10.01 10.66 -11.53
N PRO A 24 -9.28 10.83 -12.67
CA PRO A 24 -9.33 9.88 -13.78
C PRO A 24 -8.99 8.43 -13.38
N LEU A 25 -8.10 8.23 -12.40
CA LEU A 25 -7.71 6.91 -11.93
C LEU A 25 -8.89 6.18 -11.26
N TRP A 26 -9.50 6.81 -10.27
CA TRP A 26 -10.59 6.21 -9.51
C TRP A 26 -11.85 6.07 -10.37
N ASP A 27 -12.13 7.04 -11.24
CA ASP A 27 -13.26 6.98 -12.18
C ASP A 27 -13.06 5.92 -13.27
N ALA A 28 -11.82 5.55 -13.62
CA ALA A 28 -11.56 4.39 -14.47
C ALA A 28 -11.78 3.07 -13.73
N LEU A 29 -11.40 3.02 -12.44
CA LEU A 29 -11.57 1.82 -11.62
C LEU A 29 -13.05 1.47 -11.40
N THR A 30 -13.91 2.47 -11.22
CA THR A 30 -15.37 2.26 -11.05
C THR A 30 -16.05 1.69 -12.30
N LYS A 31 -15.43 1.82 -13.48
CA LYS A 31 -15.98 1.32 -14.75
C LYS A 31 -15.64 -0.14 -15.02
N ARG A 32 -14.83 -0.78 -14.18
CA ARG A 32 -14.52 -2.21 -14.32
C ARG A 32 -15.77 -3.03 -14.06
N SER A 33 -15.95 -4.11 -14.81
CA SER A 33 -17.09 -5.02 -14.66
C SER A 33 -17.11 -5.76 -13.32
N ASP A 34 -15.96 -5.84 -12.65
CA ASP A 34 -15.79 -6.51 -11.37
C ASP A 34 -15.81 -5.55 -10.17
N ALA A 35 -16.05 -4.26 -10.40
CA ALA A 35 -16.10 -3.24 -9.36
C ALA A 35 -17.51 -3.08 -8.81
N LYS A 36 -17.65 -3.16 -7.49
CA LYS A 36 -18.84 -2.73 -6.75
C LYS A 36 -18.52 -1.39 -6.07
N VAL A 37 -19.31 -0.37 -6.38
CA VAL A 37 -19.11 1.00 -5.86
C VAL A 37 -20.20 1.33 -4.85
N VAL A 38 -19.79 1.88 -3.72
CA VAL A 38 -20.69 2.41 -2.68
C VAL A 38 -20.25 3.82 -2.35
N ASP A 39 -21.07 4.80 -2.70
CA ASP A 39 -20.87 6.20 -2.35
C ASP A 39 -21.54 6.52 -1.01
N GLY A 40 -20.97 7.49 -0.30
CA GLY A 40 -21.49 7.91 1.00
C GLY A 40 -20.92 9.23 1.48
N VAL A 41 -21.22 9.51 2.75
CA VAL A 41 -20.72 10.67 3.49
C VAL A 41 -20.32 10.17 4.88
N ASN A 42 -19.13 10.56 5.36
CA ASN A 42 -18.69 10.19 6.71
C ASN A 42 -19.32 11.09 7.78
N ASP A 43 -19.02 10.79 9.05
CA ASP A 43 -19.45 11.54 10.23
C ASP A 43 -19.02 13.02 10.23
N LYS A 44 -17.98 13.36 9.46
CA LYS A 44 -17.48 14.73 9.27
C LYS A 44 -18.11 15.45 8.08
N GLY A 45 -19.12 14.86 7.45
CA GLY A 45 -19.79 15.45 6.27
C GLY A 45 -18.97 15.36 4.99
N LYS A 46 -17.86 14.62 4.96
CA LYS A 46 -17.02 14.47 3.77
C LYS A 46 -17.56 13.36 2.87
N ALA A 47 -17.55 13.60 1.56
CA ALA A 47 -17.84 12.58 0.58
C ALA A 47 -16.87 11.40 0.72
N THR A 48 -17.40 10.19 0.64
CA THR A 48 -16.64 8.94 0.66
C THR A 48 -17.06 8.03 -0.49
N ARG A 49 -16.14 7.17 -0.93
CA ARG A 49 -16.41 6.12 -1.92
C ARG A 49 -15.67 4.85 -1.54
N ARG A 50 -16.38 3.73 -1.49
CA ARG A 50 -15.80 2.40 -1.40
C ARG A 50 -15.88 1.71 -2.76
N ILE A 51 -14.78 1.15 -3.21
CA ILE A 51 -14.69 0.34 -4.43
C ILE A 51 -14.23 -1.04 -4.02
N ASP A 52 -15.10 -2.04 -4.11
CA ASP A 52 -14.76 -3.44 -3.86
C ASP A 52 -14.52 -4.15 -5.20
N LEU A 53 -13.40 -4.86 -5.31
CA LEU A 53 -13.07 -5.68 -6.49
C LEU A 53 -13.31 -7.15 -6.20
N SER A 54 -13.65 -7.91 -7.24
CA SER A 54 -13.80 -9.37 -7.17
C SER A 54 -12.56 -10.11 -6.67
N SER A 55 -11.36 -9.50 -6.80
CA SER A 55 -10.10 -10.04 -6.29
C SER A 55 -9.98 -10.01 -4.76
N GLY A 56 -10.98 -9.50 -4.05
CA GLY A 56 -10.98 -9.33 -2.59
C GLY A 56 -10.29 -8.04 -2.13
N VAL A 57 -9.79 -7.21 -3.04
CA VAL A 57 -9.20 -5.91 -2.69
C VAL A 57 -10.29 -4.85 -2.70
N SER A 58 -10.28 -3.96 -1.70
CA SER A 58 -11.14 -2.79 -1.66
C SER A 58 -10.34 -1.51 -1.46
N PHE A 59 -10.88 -0.41 -1.98
CA PHE A 59 -10.36 0.94 -1.82
C PHE A 59 -11.40 1.81 -1.12
N PHE A 60 -11.00 2.45 -0.04
CA PHE A 60 -11.77 3.49 0.61
C PHE A 60 -11.20 4.85 0.25
N LEU A 61 -12.03 5.71 -0.33
CA LEU A 61 -11.71 7.06 -0.74
C LEU A 61 -12.44 8.05 0.15
N GLU A 62 -11.75 9.09 0.59
CA GLU A 62 -12.32 10.25 1.28
C GLU A 62 -11.90 11.51 0.53
N ARG A 63 -12.86 12.42 0.29
CA ARG A 63 -12.59 13.73 -0.30
C ARG A 63 -12.50 14.79 0.78
N ASP A 64 -11.41 15.54 0.78
CA ASP A 64 -11.17 16.69 1.64
C ASP A 64 -10.79 17.91 0.78
N GLY A 65 -11.79 18.74 0.45
CA GLY A 65 -11.66 19.76 -0.59
C GLY A 65 -11.27 19.13 -1.93
N ASP A 66 -10.16 19.58 -2.50
CA ASP A 66 -9.61 19.03 -3.75
C ASP A 66 -8.74 17.79 -3.54
N ARG A 67 -8.42 17.45 -2.29
CA ARG A 67 -7.57 16.29 -1.98
C ARG A 67 -8.42 15.03 -1.89
N ILE A 68 -7.91 13.96 -2.49
CA ILE A 68 -8.50 12.63 -2.39
C ILE A 68 -7.53 11.75 -1.63
N MET A 69 -7.97 11.28 -0.48
CA MET A 69 -7.25 10.30 0.32
C MET A 69 -7.75 8.92 -0.06
N SER A 70 -6.84 7.97 -0.23
CA SER A 70 -7.17 6.59 -0.57
C SER A 70 -6.49 5.60 0.37
N THR A 71 -7.23 4.63 0.86
CA THR A 71 -6.72 3.51 1.65
C THR A 71 -7.15 2.20 1.00
N GLY A 72 -6.19 1.33 0.68
CA GLY A 72 -6.45 0.00 0.13
C GLY A 72 -6.44 -1.09 1.21
N PHE A 73 -7.33 -2.07 1.08
CA PHE A 73 -7.49 -3.21 1.99
C PHE A 73 -7.56 -4.52 1.21
N ASP A 74 -6.86 -5.54 1.69
CA ASP A 74 -6.88 -6.90 1.19
C ASP A 74 -7.81 -7.74 2.06
N ASN A 75 -8.98 -8.07 1.52
CA ASN A 75 -9.98 -8.91 2.15
C ASN A 75 -10.03 -10.31 1.50
N SER A 76 -9.01 -10.69 0.72
CA SER A 76 -8.96 -11.99 0.04
C SER A 76 -8.66 -13.16 0.99
N GLY A 77 -8.25 -12.86 2.23
CA GLY A 77 -7.76 -13.84 3.20
C GLY A 77 -6.33 -14.33 2.90
N ARG A 78 -5.64 -13.75 1.91
CA ARG A 78 -4.25 -14.11 1.54
C ARG A 78 -3.19 -13.18 2.12
N GLY A 79 -3.58 -12.08 2.75
CA GLY A 79 -2.69 -11.07 3.33
C GLY A 79 -2.29 -9.97 2.35
N ALA A 80 -1.91 -8.82 2.89
CA ALA A 80 -1.65 -7.60 2.14
C ALA A 80 -0.20 -7.56 1.62
N VAL A 81 -0.01 -7.72 0.31
CA VAL A 81 1.32 -7.87 -0.32
C VAL A 81 2.24 -6.68 -0.06
N GLN A 82 1.74 -5.44 -0.12
CA GLN A 82 2.59 -4.26 0.10
C GLN A 82 3.06 -4.17 1.56
N CYS A 83 2.22 -4.56 2.53
CA CYS A 83 2.64 -4.63 3.93
C CYS A 83 3.73 -5.70 4.12
N SER A 84 3.52 -6.92 3.60
CA SER A 84 4.51 -7.98 3.69
C SER A 84 5.83 -7.57 3.04
N TRP A 85 5.78 -6.89 1.90
CA TRP A 85 6.97 -6.35 1.26
C TRP A 85 7.73 -5.37 2.17
N GLU A 86 7.04 -4.41 2.80
CA GLU A 86 7.68 -3.45 3.72
C GLU A 86 8.36 -4.16 4.90
N ILE A 87 7.71 -5.18 5.47
CA ILE A 87 8.27 -5.98 6.58
C ILE A 87 9.53 -6.72 6.13
N TYR A 88 9.48 -7.43 5.00
CA TYR A 88 10.63 -8.20 4.52
C TYR A 88 11.82 -7.30 4.17
N VAL A 89 11.57 -6.16 3.53
CA VAL A 89 12.60 -5.16 3.25
C VAL A 89 13.19 -4.59 4.54
N GLY A 90 12.34 -4.29 5.54
CA GLY A 90 12.79 -3.85 6.86
C GLY A 90 13.66 -4.88 7.57
N VAL A 91 13.25 -6.15 7.55
CA VAL A 91 13.99 -7.27 8.17
C VAL A 91 15.30 -7.54 7.43
N ARG A 92 15.31 -7.43 6.09
CA ARG A 92 16.54 -7.56 5.30
C ARG A 92 17.53 -6.43 5.60
N ALA A 93 17.05 -5.20 5.69
CA ALA A 93 17.89 -4.06 6.08
C ALA A 93 18.42 -4.19 7.52
N TYR A 94 17.58 -4.66 8.45
CA TYR A 94 17.98 -4.93 9.83
C TYR A 94 19.06 -6.01 9.93
N THR A 95 18.85 -7.16 9.28
CA THR A 95 19.81 -8.27 9.31
C THR A 95 21.16 -7.87 8.72
N GLU A 96 21.17 -7.14 7.60
CA GLU A 96 22.39 -6.63 6.98
C GLU A 96 23.19 -5.68 7.90
N ALA A 97 22.50 -4.81 8.65
CA ALA A 97 23.15 -3.83 9.50
C ALA A 97 23.56 -4.38 10.88
N CYS A 98 22.71 -5.23 11.47
CA CYS A 98 22.82 -5.65 12.86
C CYS A 98 23.36 -7.07 13.05
N GLN A 99 23.26 -7.93 12.03
CA GLN A 99 23.59 -9.35 12.10
C GLN A 99 24.28 -9.82 10.79
N PRO A 100 25.27 -9.08 10.27
CA PRO A 100 25.80 -9.31 8.93
C PRO A 100 26.41 -10.71 8.81
N GLY A 101 25.84 -11.54 7.93
CA GLY A 101 26.37 -12.87 7.63
C GLY A 101 26.15 -13.92 8.73
N GLU A 102 25.38 -13.61 9.79
CA GLU A 102 25.08 -14.58 10.84
C GLU A 102 24.24 -15.75 10.33
N ASP A 103 23.35 -15.51 9.36
CA ASP A 103 22.45 -16.51 8.79
C ASP A 103 22.23 -16.26 7.29
N GLN A 104 23.19 -16.70 6.48
CA GLN A 104 23.18 -16.49 5.04
C GLN A 104 22.00 -17.17 4.34
N ALA A 105 21.51 -18.30 4.87
CA ALA A 105 20.35 -19.00 4.32
C ALA A 105 19.08 -18.17 4.53
N PHE A 106 18.88 -17.62 5.73
CA PHE A 106 17.76 -16.73 6.00
C PHE A 106 17.85 -15.43 5.18
N GLU A 107 19.05 -14.85 5.02
CA GLU A 107 19.24 -13.68 4.16
C GLU A 107 18.86 -13.97 2.70
N ALA A 108 19.24 -15.13 2.17
CA ALA A 108 18.86 -15.56 0.82
C ALA A 108 17.34 -15.76 0.67
N ASP A 109 16.67 -16.33 1.68
CA ASP A 109 15.21 -16.47 1.71
C ASP A 109 14.50 -15.10 1.66
N LEU A 110 15.03 -14.10 2.39
CA LEU A 110 14.50 -12.73 2.36
C LEU A 110 14.68 -12.10 0.99
N ASP A 111 15.86 -12.25 0.38
CA ASP A 111 16.16 -11.69 -0.93
C ASP A 111 15.28 -12.33 -2.04
N ASP A 112 15.04 -13.64 -2.01
CA ASP A 112 14.08 -14.32 -2.90
C ASP A 112 12.65 -13.79 -2.71
N ALA A 113 12.19 -13.72 -1.45
CA ALA A 113 10.84 -13.27 -1.14
C ALA A 113 10.59 -11.83 -1.63
N ILE A 114 11.55 -10.92 -1.40
CA ILE A 114 11.49 -9.53 -1.87
C ILE A 114 11.46 -9.49 -3.40
N ALA A 115 12.27 -10.29 -4.10
CA ALA A 115 12.28 -10.33 -5.55
C ALA A 115 10.93 -10.79 -6.13
N ARG A 116 10.31 -11.80 -5.53
CA ARG A 116 9.01 -12.34 -5.96
C ARG A 116 7.85 -11.37 -5.65
N MET A 117 7.89 -10.70 -4.49
CA MET A 117 6.94 -9.63 -4.19
C MET A 117 7.11 -8.42 -5.12
N ASN A 118 8.34 -8.04 -5.48
CA ASN A 118 8.58 -6.97 -6.45
C ASN A 118 7.92 -7.28 -7.80
N GLN A 119 8.09 -8.51 -8.30
CA GLN A 119 7.47 -8.95 -9.54
C GLN A 119 5.94 -8.85 -9.45
N PHE A 120 5.36 -9.37 -8.36
CA PHE A 120 3.93 -9.29 -8.13
C PHE A 120 3.43 -7.84 -8.10
N ILE A 121 4.15 -6.95 -7.41
CA ILE A 121 3.77 -5.54 -7.29
C ILE A 121 3.76 -4.86 -8.66
N VAL A 122 4.82 -5.03 -9.45
CA VAL A 122 4.91 -4.47 -10.81
C VAL A 122 3.76 -4.97 -11.69
N GLU A 123 3.41 -6.26 -11.62
CA GLU A 123 2.38 -6.85 -12.46
C GLU A 123 0.94 -6.45 -12.08
N ASN A 124 0.69 -6.10 -10.81
CA ASN A 124 -0.68 -5.99 -10.29
C ASN A 124 -1.05 -4.59 -9.75
N SER A 125 -0.14 -3.63 -9.76
CA SER A 125 -0.42 -2.29 -9.23
C SER A 125 -1.35 -1.48 -10.15
N ILE A 126 -2.40 -0.90 -9.57
CA ILE A 126 -3.33 -0.02 -10.28
C ILE A 126 -2.65 1.31 -10.66
N VAL A 127 -1.82 1.83 -9.76
CA VAL A 127 -0.86 2.89 -10.08
C VAL A 127 0.41 2.19 -10.52
N PRO A 128 0.85 2.32 -11.78
CA PRO A 128 2.05 1.65 -12.25
C PRO A 128 3.26 1.97 -11.38
N VAL A 129 4.00 0.93 -11.00
CA VAL A 129 5.27 1.00 -10.29
C VAL A 129 6.28 0.17 -11.07
N THR A 130 7.49 0.69 -11.21
CA THR A 130 8.58 0.04 -11.92
C THR A 130 9.44 -0.77 -10.95
N LYS A 131 10.14 -1.77 -11.50
CA LYS A 131 11.14 -2.52 -10.75
C LYS A 131 12.25 -1.61 -10.20
N SER A 132 12.64 -0.57 -10.95
CA SER A 132 13.66 0.37 -10.51
C SER A 132 13.23 1.14 -9.26
N GLU A 133 12.01 1.66 -9.23
CA GLU A 133 11.48 2.39 -8.06
C GLU A 133 11.47 1.52 -6.80
N LEU A 134 11.09 0.24 -6.92
CA LEU A 134 11.14 -0.70 -5.80
C LEU A 134 12.58 -0.97 -5.33
N GLN A 135 13.52 -1.13 -6.26
CA GLN A 135 14.93 -1.31 -5.92
C GLN A 135 15.52 -0.06 -5.26
N ASP A 136 15.13 1.13 -5.71
CA ASP A 136 15.55 2.39 -5.12
C ASP A 136 15.03 2.52 -3.69
N ALA A 137 13.76 2.18 -3.45
CA ALA A 137 13.17 2.14 -2.12
C ALA A 137 13.87 1.14 -1.18
N ILE A 138 14.24 -0.04 -1.69
CA ILE A 138 15.03 -1.03 -0.93
C ILE A 138 16.39 -0.45 -0.56
N ARG A 139 17.12 0.14 -1.51
CA ARG A 139 18.44 0.75 -1.26
C ARG A 139 18.35 1.86 -0.23
N GLN A 140 17.38 2.76 -0.35
CA GLN A 140 17.15 3.83 0.61
C GLN A 140 16.88 3.29 2.02
N ARG A 141 16.08 2.23 2.16
CA ARG A 141 15.81 1.61 3.46
C ARG A 141 17.06 0.99 4.07
N LYS A 142 17.84 0.25 3.28
CA LYS A 142 19.11 -0.35 3.72
C LYS A 142 20.11 0.71 4.15
N GLN A 143 20.27 1.77 3.36
CA GLN A 143 21.11 2.93 3.69
C GLN A 143 20.68 3.56 5.00
N HIS A 144 19.39 3.87 5.17
CA HIS A 144 18.88 4.49 6.38
C HIS A 144 19.20 3.65 7.64
N VAL A 145 18.95 2.34 7.62
CA VAL A 145 19.25 1.46 8.76
C VAL A 145 20.76 1.34 8.98
N GLY A 146 21.55 1.23 7.91
CA GLY A 146 23.00 1.18 7.98
C GLY A 146 23.62 2.46 8.54
N ASP A 147 23.10 3.63 8.17
CA ASP A 147 23.57 4.93 8.64
C ASP A 147 23.36 5.12 10.15
N VAL A 148 22.27 4.56 10.70
CA VAL A 148 21.97 4.61 12.15
C VAL A 148 23.04 3.87 12.97
N VAL A 149 23.58 2.76 12.45
CA VAL A 149 24.56 1.93 13.20
C VAL A 149 26.01 2.19 12.79
N ARG A 150 26.25 2.89 11.68
CA ARG A 150 27.61 3.15 11.16
C ARG A 150 28.42 4.02 12.11
N GLY A 151 29.67 3.64 12.34
CA GLY A 151 30.61 4.42 13.16
C GLY A 151 30.31 4.41 14.66
N GLN A 152 29.31 3.65 15.10
CA GLN A 152 29.01 3.45 16.51
C GLN A 152 30.02 2.50 17.14
N SER A 153 30.24 2.64 18.45
CA SER A 153 30.95 1.62 19.23
C SER A 153 30.20 0.29 19.19
N ASP A 154 30.87 -0.83 19.46
CA ASP A 154 30.21 -2.14 19.47
C ASP A 154 29.05 -2.22 20.47
N ASP A 155 29.20 -1.60 21.64
CA ASP A 155 28.17 -1.55 22.67
C ASP A 155 26.97 -0.69 22.26
N ASP A 156 27.21 0.46 21.63
CA ASP A 156 26.12 1.34 21.17
C ASP A 156 25.40 0.73 19.98
N ARG A 157 26.14 0.12 19.05
CA ARG A 157 25.56 -0.66 17.95
C ARG A 157 24.67 -1.78 18.47
N ARG A 158 25.12 -2.55 19.47
CA ARG A 158 24.31 -3.61 20.09
C ARG A 158 23.01 -3.06 20.65
N LYS A 159 23.06 -1.97 21.44
CA LYS A 159 21.86 -1.33 22.01
C LYS A 159 20.90 -0.83 20.93
N LEU A 160 21.40 -0.20 19.86
CA LEU A 160 20.58 0.25 18.73
C LEU A 160 19.90 -0.92 18.02
N CYS A 161 20.62 -2.01 17.83
CA CYS A 161 20.09 -3.22 17.21
C CYS A 161 19.07 -3.96 18.10
N GLU A 162 19.25 -3.94 19.42
CA GLU A 162 18.31 -4.49 20.40
C GLU A 162 17.03 -3.66 20.52
N ALA A 163 17.14 -2.33 20.46
CA ALA A 163 16.03 -1.39 20.52
C ALA A 163 15.27 -1.22 19.19
N ASN A 164 15.78 -1.80 18.10
CA ASN A 164 15.18 -1.63 16.78
C ASN A 164 13.77 -2.27 16.74
N PRO A 165 12.72 -1.54 16.33
CA PRO A 165 11.34 -2.07 16.32
C PRO A 165 11.12 -3.23 15.34
N ILE A 166 12.04 -3.43 14.38
CA ILE A 166 12.01 -4.57 13.46
C ILE A 166 12.54 -5.87 14.09
N ARG A 167 13.31 -5.78 15.18
CA ARG A 167 13.94 -6.96 15.80
C ARG A 167 12.93 -8.08 16.14
N PRO A 168 11.75 -7.82 16.75
CA PRO A 168 10.77 -8.87 17.00
C PRO A 168 10.29 -9.56 15.72
N MET A 169 10.10 -8.81 14.63
CA MET A 169 9.70 -9.37 13.33
C MET A 169 10.83 -10.21 12.71
N SER A 170 12.08 -9.77 12.82
CA SER A 170 13.24 -10.53 12.38
C SER A 170 13.32 -11.88 13.09
N ILE A 171 13.15 -11.89 14.42
CA ILE A 171 13.15 -13.12 15.22
C ILE A 171 12.01 -14.05 14.79
N ALA A 172 10.79 -13.52 14.62
CA ALA A 172 9.63 -14.32 14.23
C ALA A 172 9.77 -14.92 12.81
N LEU A 173 10.32 -14.19 11.85
CA LEU A 173 10.57 -14.71 10.50
C LEU A 173 11.70 -15.74 10.48
N ARG A 174 12.75 -15.52 11.27
CA ARG A 174 13.88 -16.46 11.37
C ARG A 174 13.48 -17.77 12.05
N SER A 175 12.60 -17.73 13.04
CA SER A 175 12.16 -18.93 13.77
C SER A 175 11.24 -19.86 12.96
N ALA A 176 10.60 -19.35 11.90
CA ALA A 176 9.90 -20.18 10.93
C ALA A 176 10.89 -21.08 10.16
N SER A 177 10.46 -22.27 9.74
CA SER A 177 11.26 -23.07 8.82
C SER A 177 11.30 -22.43 7.42
N HIS A 178 12.31 -22.79 6.63
CA HIS A 178 12.37 -22.42 5.20
C HIS A 178 11.07 -22.77 4.48
N ASP A 179 10.60 -24.01 4.61
CA ASP A 179 9.36 -24.48 3.97
C ASP A 179 8.13 -23.68 4.39
N LEU A 180 8.05 -23.27 5.66
CA LEU A 180 6.95 -22.44 6.15
C LEU A 180 7.02 -21.03 5.55
N ARG A 181 8.21 -20.42 5.46
CA ARG A 181 8.39 -19.10 4.81
C ARG A 181 7.99 -19.17 3.33
N VAL A 182 8.46 -20.18 2.61
CA VAL A 182 8.17 -20.37 1.18
C VAL A 182 6.68 -20.62 0.95
N SER A 183 6.04 -21.50 1.73
CA SER A 183 4.60 -21.78 1.59
C SER A 183 3.72 -20.58 1.96
N THR A 184 4.11 -19.80 2.97
CA THR A 184 3.44 -18.54 3.34
C THR A 184 3.53 -17.53 2.20
N LEU A 185 4.72 -17.35 1.62
CA LEU A 185 4.92 -16.48 0.46
C LEU A 185 4.12 -16.95 -0.76
N ASN A 186 4.10 -18.26 -1.05
CA ASN A 186 3.30 -18.82 -2.13
C ASN A 186 1.81 -18.51 -1.95
N THR A 187 1.32 -18.63 -0.72
CA THR A 187 -0.07 -18.31 -0.38
C THR A 187 -0.36 -16.82 -0.59
N LEU A 188 0.54 -15.95 -0.11
CA LEU A 188 0.44 -14.50 -0.26
C LEU A 188 0.32 -14.09 -1.75
N LEU A 189 1.12 -14.70 -2.61
CA LEU A 189 1.23 -14.34 -4.04
C LEU A 189 0.29 -15.15 -4.96
N SER A 190 -0.54 -16.05 -4.40
CA SER A 190 -1.34 -17.00 -5.18
C SER A 190 -2.48 -16.38 -6.01
N VAL A 191 -2.95 -15.18 -5.64
CA VAL A 191 -4.08 -14.51 -6.30
C VAL A 191 -3.61 -13.17 -6.86
N LYS A 192 -3.77 -12.98 -8.18
CA LYS A 192 -3.51 -11.70 -8.86
C LYS A 192 -4.46 -10.63 -8.33
N ARG A 193 -3.92 -9.61 -7.68
CA ARG A 193 -4.68 -8.52 -7.04
C ARG A 193 -3.77 -7.34 -6.73
N SER A 194 -4.34 -6.16 -6.58
CA SER A 194 -3.53 -4.97 -6.30
C SER A 194 -2.80 -5.08 -4.95
N PRO A 195 -1.49 -4.77 -4.91
CA PRO A 195 -0.70 -4.84 -3.69
C PRO A 195 -1.07 -3.66 -2.79
N VAL A 196 -1.91 -3.91 -1.80
CA VAL A 196 -2.31 -2.90 -0.82
C VAL A 196 -1.60 -3.12 0.51
N LYS A 197 -1.66 -2.10 1.37
CA LYS A 197 -0.94 -2.07 2.65
C LYS A 197 -1.76 -2.62 3.81
N ASN A 198 -3.07 -2.72 3.72
CA ASN A 198 -3.90 -3.17 4.84
C ASN A 198 -4.57 -4.51 4.55
N PRO A 199 -4.84 -5.35 5.55
CA PRO A 199 -4.34 -5.23 6.92
C PRO A 199 -2.82 -5.42 6.97
N CYS A 200 -2.16 -4.67 7.86
CA CYS A 200 -0.76 -4.89 8.20
C CYS A 200 -0.72 -5.27 9.67
N LEU A 201 -0.31 -6.51 9.95
CA LEU A 201 -0.24 -7.15 11.28
C LEU A 201 -1.20 -6.59 12.34
#